data_AF-A0A933FYN7-F1
#
_entry.id   AF-A0A933FYN7-F1
#
_cell.length_a   1.000
_cell.length_b   1.000
_cell.length_c   1.000
_cell.angle_alpha   90.00
_cell.angle_beta   90.00
_cell.angle_gamma   90.00
#
_symmetry.space_group_name_H-M   'P 1'
#
loop_
_entity.id
_entity.type
_entity.pdbx_description
1 polymer ?
#
loop_
_entity_poly.entity_id
_entity_poly.type
_entity_poly.pdbx_seq_one_letter_code
_entity_poly.pdbx_strand_id
1 'polypeptide(L)'
;MTNHESYWGRLKTASQQGQGERKMQGLEKFKEPPSRKKEDAPLRTAIDYVRNRPGQFHYHLALERELPIGSGEIESAHRHLIQKRLKIPGAWWKKENANKRLQLRTLRANQRWNQYWTH
;
A
#
# COMPACT_ATOMS: atom_id res chain seq x y z
N MET A 1 29.25 -12.85 -4.34
CA MET A 1 27.99 -12.96 -3.58
C MET A 1 27.36 -11.59 -3.51
N THR A 2 26.41 -11.29 -4.38
CA THR A 2 25.84 -9.95 -4.55
C THR A 2 24.90 -9.66 -3.38
N ASN A 3 25.26 -8.71 -2.52
CA ASN A 3 24.51 -8.35 -1.33
C ASN A 3 23.06 -7.97 -1.70
N HIS A 4 22.12 -8.86 -1.37
CA HIS A 4 20.70 -8.78 -1.74
C HIS A 4 20.04 -7.51 -1.19
N GLU A 5 20.49 -7.01 -0.03
CA GLU A 5 20.02 -5.74 0.55
C GLU A 5 20.35 -4.52 -0.32
N SER A 6 21.53 -4.51 -0.95
CA SER A 6 21.94 -3.42 -1.84
C SER A 6 21.09 -3.34 -3.11
N TYR A 7 20.50 -4.46 -3.53
CA TYR A 7 19.68 -4.53 -4.74
C TYR A 7 18.28 -3.96 -4.48
N TRP A 8 17.66 -4.34 -3.35
CA TRP A 8 16.35 -3.80 -2.95
C TRP A 8 16.40 -2.30 -2.66
N GLY A 9 17.47 -1.81 -2.01
CA GLY A 9 17.67 -0.37 -1.82
C GLY A 9 17.71 0.39 -3.15
N ARG A 10 18.46 -0.12 -4.13
CA ARG A 10 18.58 0.49 -5.47
C ARG A 10 17.27 0.47 -6.27
N LEU A 11 16.43 -0.55 -6.09
CA LEU A 11 15.10 -0.60 -6.71
C LEU A 11 14.16 0.43 -6.08
N LYS A 12 14.17 0.55 -4.75
CA LYS A 12 13.38 1.55 -4.02
C LYS A 12 13.75 2.97 -4.44
N THR A 13 15.04 3.30 -4.44
CA THR A 13 15.55 4.62 -4.86
C THR A 13 15.18 4.94 -6.32
N ALA A 14 15.25 3.97 -7.23
CA ALA A 14 14.91 4.22 -8.62
C ALA A 14 13.40 4.45 -8.87
N SER A 15 12.53 3.80 -8.10
CA SER A 15 11.09 4.09 -8.11
C SER A 15 10.82 5.52 -7.63
N GLN A 16 11.54 5.96 -6.58
CA GLN A 16 11.45 7.30 -6.00
C GLN A 16 11.98 8.41 -6.94
N GLN A 17 12.89 8.07 -7.86
CA GLN A 17 13.44 8.99 -8.87
C GLN A 17 12.65 9.04 -10.18
N GLY A 18 11.45 8.43 -10.25
CA GLY A 18 10.63 8.44 -11.47
C GLY A 18 11.17 7.57 -12.61
N GLN A 19 12.19 6.76 -12.37
CA GLN A 19 12.80 5.87 -13.38
C GLN A 19 12.06 4.52 -13.52
N GLY A 20 10.86 4.41 -12.94
CA GLY A 20 10.08 3.18 -12.91
C GLY A 20 9.83 2.62 -14.31
N GLU A 21 9.30 3.43 -15.22
CA GLU A 21 8.96 3.00 -16.58
C GLU A 21 10.18 2.53 -17.39
N ARG A 22 11.29 3.28 -17.31
CA ARG A 22 12.54 2.93 -17.99
C ARG A 22 13.12 1.60 -17.48
N LYS A 23 13.01 1.32 -16.17
CA LYS A 23 13.40 0.02 -15.62
C LYS A 23 12.43 -1.09 -16.00
N MET A 24 11.13 -0.82 -16.08
CA MET A 24 10.13 -1.79 -16.57
C MET A 24 10.41 -2.24 -18.00
N GLN A 25 10.82 -1.32 -18.89
CA GLN A 25 11.25 -1.67 -20.25
C GLN A 25 12.46 -2.62 -20.27
N GLY A 26 13.39 -2.49 -19.34
CA GLY A 26 14.53 -3.40 -19.20
C GLY A 26 14.12 -4.82 -18.79
N LEU A 27 13.04 -4.94 -18.00
CA LEU A 27 12.52 -6.22 -17.52
C LEU A 27 11.71 -6.99 -18.57
N GLU A 28 11.17 -6.32 -19.59
CA GLU A 28 10.42 -6.97 -20.68
C GLU A 28 11.23 -8.04 -21.40
N LYS A 29 12.56 -7.87 -21.50
CA LYS A 29 13.46 -8.83 -22.14
C LYS A 29 13.50 -10.19 -21.44
N PHE A 30 13.11 -10.23 -20.16
CA PHE A 30 13.12 -11.43 -19.34
C PHE A 30 11.69 -11.98 -19.09
N LYS A 31 10.67 -11.39 -19.73
CA LYS A 31 9.28 -11.76 -19.54
C LYS A 31 9.04 -13.22 -19.93
N GLU A 32 8.35 -13.96 -19.07
CA GLU A 32 8.06 -15.38 -19.31
C GLU A 32 7.06 -15.54 -20.47
N PRO A 33 7.21 -16.58 -21.32
CA PRO A 33 6.37 -16.78 -22.49
C PRO A 33 4.89 -17.02 -22.10
N PRO A 34 3.93 -16.61 -22.94
CA PRO A 34 2.50 -16.70 -22.65
C PRO A 34 2.00 -18.13 -22.42
N SER A 35 2.73 -19.14 -22.91
CA SER A 35 2.45 -20.56 -22.68
C SER A 35 2.64 -21.01 -21.22
N ARG A 36 3.46 -20.29 -20.44
CA ARG A 36 3.64 -20.59 -19.01
C ARG A 36 2.40 -20.12 -18.23
N LYS A 37 1.97 -20.89 -17.22
CA LYS A 37 0.87 -20.48 -16.32
C LYS A 37 1.20 -19.19 -15.57
N LYS A 38 0.18 -18.46 -15.12
CA LYS A 38 0.35 -17.14 -14.48
C LYS A 38 1.04 -17.26 -13.12
N GLU A 39 0.73 -18.32 -12.38
CA GLU A 39 1.30 -18.64 -11.07
C GLU A 39 2.81 -18.83 -11.16
N ASP A 40 3.30 -19.36 -12.29
CA ASP A 40 4.72 -19.60 -12.57
C ASP A 40 5.38 -18.46 -13.37
N ALA A 41 4.65 -17.36 -13.62
CA ALA A 41 5.11 -16.20 -14.39
C ALA A 41 5.03 -14.91 -13.54
N PRO A 42 5.84 -14.80 -12.47
CA PRO A 42 5.83 -13.66 -11.57
C PRO A 42 6.22 -12.35 -12.28
N LEU A 43 7.18 -12.39 -13.21
CA LEU A 43 7.64 -11.17 -13.88
C LEU A 43 6.60 -10.62 -14.85
N ARG A 44 6.00 -11.49 -15.68
CA ARG A 44 4.84 -11.12 -16.50
C ARG A 44 3.72 -10.54 -15.65
N THR A 45 3.38 -11.19 -14.54
CA THR A 45 2.30 -10.72 -13.66
C THR A 45 2.59 -9.33 -13.09
N ALA A 46 3.84 -9.08 -12.65
CA ALA A 46 4.26 -7.77 -12.15
C ALA A 46 4.23 -6.69 -13.24
N ILE A 47 4.72 -7.00 -14.44
CA ILE A 47 4.70 -6.11 -15.60
C ILE A 47 3.26 -5.73 -15.96
N ASP A 48 2.39 -6.72 -16.10
CA ASP A 48 1.00 -6.50 -16.46
C ASP A 48 0.26 -5.72 -15.36
N TYR A 49 0.59 -5.94 -14.07
CA TYR A 49 0.03 -5.18 -12.95
C TYR A 49 0.32 -3.68 -13.05
N VAL A 50 1.56 -3.31 -13.37
CA VAL A 50 1.99 -1.92 -13.50
C VAL A 50 1.38 -1.28 -14.75
N ARG A 51 1.40 -1.99 -15.89
CA ARG A 51 0.84 -1.49 -17.16
C ARG A 51 -0.66 -1.21 -17.09
N ASN A 52 -1.40 -2.02 -16.34
CA ASN A 52 -2.84 -1.84 -16.15
C ASN A 52 -3.20 -0.68 -15.21
N ARG A 53 -2.21 0.03 -14.65
CA ARG A 53 -2.40 1.16 -13.72
C ARG A 53 -1.55 2.38 -14.13
N PRO A 54 -1.73 2.88 -15.36
CA PRO A 54 -1.00 4.06 -15.80
C PRO A 54 -1.35 5.25 -14.89
N GLY A 55 -0.34 6.04 -14.54
CA GLY A 55 -0.52 7.22 -13.69
C GLY A 55 -0.78 6.96 -12.20
N GLN A 56 -0.70 5.71 -11.72
CA GLN A 56 -0.87 5.41 -10.29
C GLN A 56 0.45 5.30 -9.51
N PHE A 57 1.59 5.47 -10.19
CA PHE A 57 2.93 5.27 -9.62
C PHE A 57 3.77 6.56 -9.59
N HIS A 58 3.13 7.71 -9.34
CA HIS A 58 3.82 9.00 -9.22
C HIS A 58 4.49 9.20 -7.86
N TYR A 59 5.32 8.25 -7.44
CA TYR A 59 5.98 8.29 -6.13
C TYR A 59 6.93 9.48 -5.98
N HIS A 60 7.57 9.92 -7.07
CA HIS A 60 8.42 11.11 -7.08
C HIS A 60 7.61 12.38 -6.73
N LEU A 61 6.43 12.57 -7.37
CA LEU A 61 5.53 13.68 -7.09
C LEU A 61 4.97 13.67 -5.66
N ALA A 62 4.75 12.48 -5.11
CA ALA A 62 4.31 12.32 -3.72
C ALA A 62 5.42 12.68 -2.74
N LEU A 63 6.67 12.30 -3.02
CA LEU A 63 7.84 12.69 -2.21
C LEU A 63 8.11 14.19 -2.26
N GLU A 64 8.04 14.82 -3.44
CA GLU A 64 8.18 16.27 -3.59
C GLU A 64 7.12 17.06 -2.79
N ARG A 65 5.94 16.48 -2.59
CA ARG A 65 4.85 17.05 -1.80
C ARG A 65 4.87 16.61 -0.33
N GLU A 66 5.92 15.92 0.10
CA GLU A 66 6.04 15.37 1.47
C GLU A 66 4.87 14.45 1.85
N LEU A 67 4.22 13.82 0.86
CA LEU A 67 3.12 12.90 1.07
C LEU A 67 3.65 11.52 1.48
N PRO A 68 2.93 10.83 2.38
CA PRO A 68 3.32 9.49 2.81
C PRO A 68 3.19 8.50 1.64
N ILE A 69 4.32 7.94 1.20
CA ILE A 69 4.39 6.91 0.14
C ILE A 69 4.45 5.47 0.69
N GLY A 70 4.40 5.32 2.01
CA GLY A 70 4.51 4.03 2.70
C GLY A 70 3.17 3.50 3.17
N SER A 71 2.95 2.19 3.06
CA SER A 71 1.79 1.53 3.68
C SER A 71 1.86 1.52 5.21
N GLY A 72 3.02 1.79 5.81
CA GLY A 72 3.26 1.68 7.25
C GLY A 72 2.33 2.53 8.11
N GLU A 73 2.05 3.77 7.72
CA GLU A 73 1.12 4.63 8.46
C GLU A 73 -0.32 4.10 8.39
N ILE A 74 -0.75 3.65 7.21
CA ILE A 74 -2.06 3.05 6.99
C ILE A 74 -2.20 1.71 7.74
N GLU A 75 -1.17 0.86 7.70
CA GLU A 75 -1.13 -0.41 8.42
C GLU A 75 -1.11 -0.19 9.94
N SER A 76 -0.37 0.82 10.41
CA SER A 76 -0.39 1.22 11.81
C SER A 76 -1.77 1.69 12.21
N ALA A 77 -2.40 2.59 11.44
CA ALA A 77 -3.76 3.04 11.71
C ALA A 77 -4.76 1.86 11.71
N HIS A 78 -4.67 0.95 10.74
CA HIS A 78 -5.51 -0.25 10.68
C HIS A 78 -5.33 -1.14 11.93
N ARG A 79 -4.09 -1.35 12.38
CA ARG A 79 -3.78 -2.14 13.58
C ARG A 79 -4.34 -1.48 14.85
N HIS A 80 -4.13 -0.18 15.02
CA HIS A 80 -4.48 0.54 16.24
C HIS A 80 -5.96 0.92 16.33
N LEU A 81 -6.58 1.29 15.21
CA LEU A 81 -7.97 1.74 15.16
C LEU A 81 -8.94 0.58 14.97
N ILE A 82 -8.70 -0.28 13.98
CA ILE A 82 -9.65 -1.32 13.59
C ILE A 82 -9.38 -2.59 14.39
N GLN A 83 -8.19 -3.18 14.27
CA GLN A 83 -7.93 -4.53 14.81
C GLN A 83 -8.06 -4.57 16.33
N LYS A 84 -7.56 -3.55 17.03
CA LYS A 84 -7.60 -3.46 18.51
C LYS A 84 -9.01 -3.58 19.11
N ARG A 85 -10.09 -3.38 18.34
CA ARG A 85 -11.47 -3.50 18.86
C ARG A 85 -12.40 -4.37 18.03
N LEU A 86 -12.28 -4.33 16.71
CA LEU A 86 -13.16 -5.04 15.80
C LEU A 86 -12.70 -6.49 15.58
N LYS A 87 -11.41 -6.77 15.74
CA LYS A 87 -10.80 -8.10 15.51
C LYS A 87 -10.35 -8.74 16.84
N ILE A 88 -11.22 -8.76 17.84
CA ILE A 88 -10.96 -9.45 19.11
C ILE A 88 -11.75 -10.77 19.19
N PRO A 89 -11.26 -11.79 19.90
CA PRO A 89 -11.99 -13.05 20.07
C PRO A 89 -13.39 -12.83 20.64
N GLY A 90 -14.37 -13.56 20.11
CA GLY A 90 -15.77 -13.48 20.55
C GLY A 90 -16.54 -12.23 20.12
N ALA A 91 -15.92 -11.29 19.40
CA ALA A 91 -16.62 -10.13 18.89
C ALA A 91 -17.37 -10.45 17.59
N TRP A 92 -18.68 -10.20 17.60
CA TRP A 92 -19.55 -10.28 16.44
C TRP A 92 -20.18 -8.90 16.21
N TRP A 93 -20.13 -8.43 14.98
CA TRP A 93 -20.61 -7.09 14.63
C TRP A 93 -21.56 -7.17 13.45
N LYS A 94 -22.72 -6.51 13.59
CA LYS A 94 -23.48 -6.07 12.42
C LYS A 94 -22.71 -4.94 11.73
N LYS A 95 -22.72 -4.90 10.39
CA LYS A 95 -21.92 -3.96 9.59
C LYS A 95 -22.16 -2.50 9.99
N GLU A 96 -23.41 -2.17 10.27
CA GLU A 96 -23.87 -0.83 10.69
C GLU A 96 -23.24 -0.44 12.04
N ASN A 97 -23.19 -1.39 12.98
CA ASN A 97 -22.62 -1.17 14.31
C ASN A 97 -21.09 -1.10 14.29
N ALA A 98 -20.45 -1.91 13.44
CA ALA A 98 -19.00 -1.85 13.22
C ALA A 98 -18.57 -0.47 12.68
N ASN A 99 -19.32 0.06 11.71
CA ASN A 99 -19.03 1.37 11.11
C ASN A 99 -19.15 2.50 12.15
N LYS A 100 -20.27 2.55 12.90
CA LYS A 100 -20.45 3.53 14.00
C LYS A 100 -19.32 3.44 15.04
N ARG A 101 -18.92 2.22 15.42
CA ARG A 101 -17.79 2.00 16.33
C ARG A 101 -16.47 2.52 15.78
N LEU A 102 -16.20 2.31 14.50
CA LEU A 102 -14.98 2.80 13.86
C LEU A 102 -14.95 4.33 13.84
N GLN A 103 -16.05 4.99 13.48
CA GLN A 103 -16.16 6.45 13.46
C GLN A 103 -15.84 7.07 14.82
N LEU A 104 -16.42 6.54 15.90
CA LEU A 104 -16.12 7.02 17.26
C LEU A 104 -14.64 6.84 17.64
N ARG A 105 -14.02 5.73 17.22
CA ARG A 105 -12.59 5.50 17.47
C ARG A 105 -11.70 6.45 16.66
N THR A 106 -12.08 6.73 15.41
CA THR A 106 -11.40 7.72 14.57
C THR A 106 -11.49 9.11 15.18
N LEU A 107 -12.67 9.54 15.65
CA LEU A 107 -12.83 10.82 16.35
C LEU A 107 -11.92 10.93 17.57
N ARG A 108 -11.89 9.88 18.39
CA ARG A 108 -11.04 9.84 19.59
C ARG A 108 -9.54 9.87 19.23
N ALA A 109 -9.11 9.11 18.23
CA ALA A 109 -7.72 9.08 17.79
C ALA A 109 -7.24 10.43 17.23
N ASN A 110 -8.14 11.16 16.55
CA ASN A 110 -7.88 12.50 16.05
C ASN A 110 -8.07 13.61 17.11
N GLN A 111 -8.32 13.25 18.38
CA GLN A 111 -8.57 14.21 19.48
C GLN A 111 -9.79 15.12 19.26
N ARG A 112 -10.74 14.70 18.42
CA ARG A 112 -11.97 15.46 18.08
C ARG A 112 -13.19 15.04 18.90
N TRP A 113 -12.97 14.36 20.02
CA TRP A 113 -14.06 13.85 20.86
C TRP A 113 -14.94 14.98 21.41
N ASN A 114 -14.32 16.01 21.99
CA ASN A 114 -15.06 17.11 22.60
C ASN A 114 -15.82 17.94 21.54
N GLN A 115 -15.21 18.17 20.38
CA GLN A 115 -15.84 18.87 19.26
C GLN A 115 -17.13 18.19 18.79
N TYR A 116 -17.15 16.85 18.76
CA TYR A 116 -18.31 16.08 18.36
C TYR A 116 -19.54 16.32 19.26
N TRP A 117 -19.33 16.56 20.56
CA TRP A 117 -20.43 16.77 21.52
C TRP A 117 -20.88 18.23 21.64
N THR A 118 -20.20 19.17 20.97
CA THR A 118 -20.50 20.60 21.07
C THR A 118 -21.51 21.04 19.99
N HIS A 119 -22.00 20.11 19.17
CA HIS A 119 -23.00 20.30 18.11
C HIS A 119 -24.25 19.49 18.42
#